data_AF-A0A388QQA0-F1
#
_entry.id   AF-A0A388QQA0-F1
#
_cell.length_a   1.000
_cell.length_b   1.000
_cell.length_c   1.000
_cell.angle_alpha   90.00
_cell.angle_beta   90.00
_cell.angle_gamma   90.00
#
_symmetry.space_group_name_H-M   'P 1'
#
loop_
_entity.id
_entity.type
_entity.pdbx_description
1 polymer ?
#
loop_
_entity_poly.entity_id
_entity_poly.type
_entity_poly.pdbx_seq_one_letter_code
_entity_poly.pdbx_strand_id
1 'polypeptide(L)'
;MENDSISSSSSSESKLPLIVGIVGFALGAAGLVLGLKAKSAAEAATNTALAAQQDTAKVSAELQSKAAATELAAIGTEINAIKAGIAENNKLTQDAITALQTAVKKPAVATGGTKATVTAGAGEYIVAKGDTLGGIAKKVGLSLKVIQELNPGVNANKMQIGQKLKTK
;
A
#
# COMPACT_ATOMS: atom_id res chain seq x y z
N MET A 1 43.37 -49.70 106.34
CA MET A 1 42.88 -49.96 104.97
C MET A 1 41.43 -49.49 104.94
N GLU A 2 40.91 -49.13 103.77
CA GLU A 2 39.50 -48.76 103.51
C GLU A 2 39.17 -47.29 103.82
N ASN A 3 38.59 -46.49 102.92
CA ASN A 3 38.27 -46.64 101.50
C ASN A 3 38.08 -45.23 100.91
N ASP A 4 38.56 -45.04 99.68
CA ASP A 4 38.40 -43.83 98.89
C ASP A 4 36.94 -43.38 98.75
N SER A 5 36.69 -42.11 99.06
CA SER A 5 35.49 -41.38 98.65
C SER A 5 35.91 -40.31 97.65
N ILE A 6 36.17 -40.71 96.40
CA ILE A 6 36.26 -39.75 95.29
C ILE A 6 34.84 -39.49 94.81
N SER A 7 34.25 -38.45 95.40
CA SER A 7 33.13 -37.73 94.84
C SER A 7 33.53 -37.14 93.50
N SER A 8 33.16 -37.80 92.40
CA SER A 8 33.14 -37.19 91.08
C SER A 8 31.98 -36.19 91.01
N SER A 9 32.19 -35.01 91.60
CA SER A 9 31.33 -33.85 91.39
C SER A 9 31.55 -33.37 89.95
N SER A 10 30.69 -33.84 89.05
CA SER A 10 30.54 -33.31 87.70
C SER A 10 29.97 -31.90 87.80
N SER A 11 30.86 -30.92 88.03
CA SER A 11 30.55 -29.49 87.99
C SER A 11 30.31 -29.10 86.53
N SER A 12 29.06 -29.14 86.12
CA SER A 12 28.59 -28.61 84.84
C SER A 12 28.78 -27.09 84.83
N GLU A 13 29.94 -26.62 84.36
CA GLU A 13 30.15 -25.21 84.07
C GLU A 13 29.12 -24.73 83.05
N SER A 14 28.30 -23.76 83.46
CA SER A 14 27.22 -23.18 82.67
C SER A 14 27.78 -22.42 81.47
N LYS A 15 27.86 -23.08 80.32
CA LYS A 15 28.20 -22.49 79.00
C LYS A 15 27.03 -21.70 78.39
N LEU A 16 25.86 -21.72 79.04
CA LEU A 16 24.62 -21.12 78.58
C LEU A 16 24.71 -19.61 78.26
N PRO A 17 25.31 -18.73 79.09
CA PRO A 17 25.35 -17.30 78.78
C PRO A 17 26.22 -16.98 77.55
N LEU A 18 27.32 -17.71 77.33
CA LEU A 18 28.18 -17.54 76.15
C LEU A 18 27.50 -18.06 74.87
N ILE A 19 26.83 -19.21 74.96
CA ILE A 19 26.07 -19.80 73.84
C ILE A 19 24.90 -18.88 73.46
N VAL A 20 24.18 -18.33 74.44
CA VAL A 20 23.07 -17.38 74.20
C VAL A 20 23.57 -16.10 73.54
N GLY A 21 24.72 -15.56 73.95
CA GLY A 21 25.31 -14.36 73.34
C GLY A 21 25.74 -14.56 71.89
N ILE A 22 26.38 -15.71 71.57
CA ILE A 22 26.80 -16.05 70.21
C ILE A 22 25.59 -16.25 69.30
N VAL A 23 24.54 -16.93 69.79
CA VAL A 23 23.30 -17.13 69.03
C VAL A 23 22.58 -15.79 68.78
N GLY A 24 22.50 -14.92 69.79
CA GLY A 24 21.90 -13.58 69.64
C GLY A 24 22.64 -12.69 68.64
N PHE A 25 23.97 -12.70 68.67
CA PHE A 25 24.80 -11.94 67.73
C PHE A 25 24.67 -12.46 66.29
N ALA A 26 24.68 -13.78 66.09
CA ALA A 26 24.49 -14.40 64.79
C ALA A 26 23.11 -14.09 64.18
N LEU A 27 22.06 -14.11 65.01
CA LEU A 27 20.70 -13.74 64.58
C LEU A 27 20.58 -12.25 64.25
N GLY A 28 21.21 -11.37 65.04
CA GLY A 28 21.25 -9.93 64.76
C GLY A 28 21.96 -9.59 63.44
N ALA A 29 23.10 -10.22 63.18
CA ALA A 29 23.84 -10.05 61.92
C ALA A 29 23.03 -10.55 60.71
N ALA A 30 22.34 -11.70 60.84
CA ALA A 30 21.46 -12.22 59.80
C ALA A 30 20.27 -11.28 59.51
N GLY A 31 19.67 -10.70 60.55
CA GLY A 31 18.58 -9.72 60.42
C GLY A 31 19.02 -8.44 59.69
N LEU A 32 20.21 -7.92 59.99
CA LEU A 32 20.75 -6.73 59.33
C LEU A 32 21.00 -6.97 57.83
N VAL A 33 21.59 -8.11 57.46
CA VAL A 33 21.83 -8.49 56.07
C VAL A 33 20.52 -8.65 55.30
N LEU A 34 19.51 -9.27 55.91
CA LEU A 34 18.20 -9.44 55.29
C LEU A 34 17.51 -8.09 55.06
N GLY A 35 17.60 -7.16 56.04
CA GLY A 35 17.06 -5.80 55.91
C GLY A 35 17.72 -5.00 54.77
N LEU A 36 19.04 -5.08 54.62
CA LEU A 36 19.75 -4.43 53.51
C LEU A 36 19.39 -5.03 52.15
N LYS A 37 19.19 -6.35 52.07
CA LYS A 37 18.77 -7.03 50.84
C LYS A 37 17.34 -6.66 50.45
N ALA A 38 16.44 -6.52 51.43
CA ALA A 38 15.08 -6.04 51.20
C ALA A 38 15.05 -4.59 50.72
N LYS A 39 15.85 -3.71 51.32
CA LYS A 39 15.93 -2.29 50.94
C LYS A 39 16.49 -2.11 49.52
N SER A 40 17.57 -2.80 49.18
CA SER A 40 18.14 -2.77 47.82
C SER A 40 17.20 -3.36 46.76
N ALA A 41 16.45 -4.42 47.09
CA ALA A 41 15.42 -4.96 46.21
C ALA A 41 14.26 -3.97 46.00
N ALA A 42 13.87 -3.22 47.03
CA ALA A 42 12.86 -2.17 46.92
C ALA A 42 13.34 -1.01 46.03
N GLU A 43 14.59 -0.54 46.21
CA GLU A 43 15.18 0.51 45.37
C GLU A 43 15.30 0.08 43.90
N ALA A 44 15.67 -1.18 43.64
CA ALA A 44 15.69 -1.74 42.28
C ALA A 44 14.29 -1.81 41.65
N ALA A 45 13.27 -2.18 42.42
CA ALA A 45 11.88 -2.18 41.97
C ALA A 45 11.38 -0.75 41.66
N THR A 46 11.74 0.24 42.48
CA THR A 46 11.41 1.65 42.24
C THR A 46 12.11 2.19 40.98
N ASN A 47 13.40 1.90 40.78
CA ASN A 47 14.11 2.32 39.57
C ASN A 47 13.55 1.65 38.31
N THR A 48 13.16 0.38 38.40
CA THR A 48 12.52 -0.34 37.28
C THR A 48 11.15 0.27 36.96
N ALA A 49 10.36 0.64 37.97
CA ALA A 49 9.09 1.33 37.79
C ALA A 49 9.25 2.74 37.21
N LEU A 50 10.33 3.45 37.56
CA LEU A 50 10.63 4.78 37.02
C LEU A 50 11.09 4.72 35.56
N ALA A 51 11.91 3.71 35.22
CA ALA A 51 12.30 3.44 33.83
C ALA A 51 11.08 3.08 32.97
N ALA A 52 10.18 2.22 33.46
CA ALA A 52 8.94 1.88 32.78
C ALA A 52 8.01 3.10 32.58
N GLN A 53 7.95 4.01 33.55
CA GLN A 53 7.22 5.28 33.40
C GLN A 53 7.86 6.19 32.34
N GLN A 54 9.19 6.27 32.27
CA GLN A 54 9.89 7.03 31.23
C GLN A 54 9.70 6.44 29.83
N ASP A 55 9.71 5.11 29.69
CA ASP A 55 9.45 4.43 28.42
C ASP A 55 8.02 4.69 27.93
N THR A 56 7.05 4.69 28.85
CA THR A 56 5.65 5.02 28.52
C THR A 56 5.50 6.49 28.07
N ALA A 57 6.22 7.42 28.70
CA ALA A 57 6.25 8.84 28.31
C ALA A 57 6.91 9.05 26.93
N LYS A 58 7.98 8.30 26.63
CA LYS A 58 8.61 8.34 25.29
C LYS A 58 7.71 7.77 24.21
N VAL A 59 7.06 6.63 24.46
CA VAL A 59 6.13 6.01 23.50
C VAL A 59 4.95 6.93 23.20
N SER A 60 4.40 7.61 24.23
CA SER A 60 3.30 8.57 24.04
C SER A 60 3.74 9.86 23.32
N ALA A 61 4.94 10.37 23.58
CA ALA A 61 5.50 11.50 22.83
C ALA A 61 5.81 11.14 21.36
N GLU A 62 6.28 9.93 21.09
CA GLU A 62 6.55 9.46 19.73
C GLU A 62 5.26 9.19 18.94
N LEU A 63 4.20 8.73 19.61
CA LEU A 63 2.85 8.66 19.04
C LEU A 63 2.29 10.04 18.68
N GLN A 64 2.58 11.07 19.48
CA GLN A 64 2.18 12.45 19.20
C GLN A 64 3.04 13.09 18.09
N SER A 65 4.32 12.72 17.99
CA SER A 65 5.26 13.17 16.95
C SER A 65 5.02 12.49 15.60
N LYS A 66 4.41 11.29 15.55
CA LYS A 66 3.92 10.64 14.33
C LYS A 66 2.59 11.26 13.88
N ALA A 67 2.65 12.56 13.55
CA ALA A 67 2.10 13.22 12.36
C ALA A 67 0.77 12.74 11.73
N ALA A 68 -0.18 12.18 12.49
CA ALA A 68 -1.51 11.82 11.99
C ALA A 68 -2.25 13.04 11.40
N ALA A 69 -1.98 14.26 11.89
CA ALA A 69 -2.65 15.46 11.38
C ALA A 69 -2.09 15.95 10.02
N THR A 70 -0.79 15.82 9.79
CA THR A 70 -0.15 16.33 8.56
C THR A 70 -0.41 15.40 7.38
N GLU A 71 -0.37 14.07 7.60
CA GLU A 71 -0.68 13.09 6.56
C GLU A 71 -2.19 13.08 6.23
N LEU A 72 -3.09 13.22 7.21
CA LEU A 72 -4.53 13.36 6.91
C LEU A 72 -4.84 14.66 6.14
N ALA A 73 -4.17 15.77 6.44
CA ALA A 73 -4.35 17.02 5.71
C ALA A 73 -3.87 16.89 4.25
N ALA A 74 -2.73 16.24 4.01
CA ALA A 74 -2.22 15.96 2.68
C ALA A 74 -3.21 15.09 1.88
N ILE A 75 -3.70 14.01 2.48
CA ILE A 75 -4.73 13.14 1.87
C ILE A 75 -6.00 13.94 1.54
N GLY A 76 -6.43 14.84 2.44
CA GLY A 76 -7.57 15.74 2.18
C GLY A 76 -7.36 16.66 0.98
N THR A 77 -6.15 17.22 0.82
CA THR A 77 -5.81 18.04 -0.35
C THR A 77 -5.80 17.25 -1.66
N GLU A 78 -5.27 16.03 -1.65
CA GLU A 78 -5.27 15.13 -2.80
C GLU A 78 -6.68 14.72 -3.21
N ILE A 79 -7.55 14.40 -2.24
CA ILE A 79 -8.97 14.09 -2.48
C ILE A 79 -9.68 15.25 -3.18
N ASN A 80 -9.44 16.48 -2.75
CA ASN A 80 -10.04 17.67 -3.36
C ASN A 80 -9.55 17.89 -4.79
N ALA A 81 -8.24 17.69 -5.04
CA ALA A 81 -7.67 17.76 -6.39
C ALA A 81 -8.26 16.68 -7.31
N ILE A 82 -8.38 15.44 -6.83
CA ILE A 82 -9.01 14.34 -7.58
C ILE A 82 -10.47 14.67 -7.92
N LYS A 83 -11.22 15.20 -6.96
CA LYS A 83 -12.64 15.58 -7.17
C LYS A 83 -12.78 16.69 -8.22
N ALA A 84 -11.89 17.68 -8.22
CA ALA A 84 -11.86 18.72 -9.24
C ALA A 84 -11.57 18.13 -10.63
N GLY A 85 -10.57 17.24 -10.74
CA GLY A 85 -10.26 16.56 -12.01
C GLY A 85 -11.39 15.70 -12.54
N ILE A 86 -12.13 15.00 -11.67
CA ILE A 86 -13.33 14.23 -12.05
C ILE A 86 -14.40 15.16 -12.63
N ALA A 87 -14.65 16.31 -11.99
CA ALA A 87 -15.63 17.28 -12.47
C ALA A 87 -15.26 17.84 -13.86
N GLU A 88 -13.97 18.12 -14.09
CA GLU A 88 -13.47 18.59 -15.38
C GLU A 88 -13.61 17.52 -16.47
N ASN A 89 -13.22 16.26 -16.19
CA ASN A 89 -13.37 15.15 -17.13
C ASN A 89 -14.85 14.90 -17.49
N ASN A 90 -15.76 15.00 -16.53
CA ASN A 90 -17.19 14.87 -16.77
C ASN A 90 -17.70 16.00 -17.68
N LYS A 91 -17.22 17.23 -17.47
CA LYS A 91 -17.57 18.37 -18.34
C LYS A 91 -17.08 18.13 -19.77
N LEU A 92 -15.81 17.76 -19.96
CA LEU A 92 -15.24 17.46 -21.28
C LEU A 92 -16.01 16.35 -22.00
N THR A 93 -16.39 15.29 -21.27
CA THR A 93 -17.20 14.19 -21.80
C THR A 93 -18.58 14.68 -22.22
N GLN A 94 -19.23 15.53 -21.40
CA GLN A 94 -20.53 16.10 -21.73
C GLN A 94 -20.49 17.02 -22.95
N ASP A 95 -19.48 17.88 -23.05
CA ASP A 95 -19.22 18.73 -24.23
C ASP A 95 -19.02 17.88 -25.49
N ALA A 96 -18.24 16.80 -25.41
CA ALA A 96 -18.03 15.87 -26.52
C ALA A 96 -19.33 15.16 -26.94
N ILE A 97 -20.13 14.70 -25.97
CA ILE A 97 -21.45 14.10 -26.25
C ILE A 97 -22.37 15.11 -26.94
N THR A 98 -22.42 16.36 -26.46
CA THR A 98 -23.23 17.41 -27.08
C THR A 98 -22.76 17.74 -28.50
N ALA A 99 -21.44 17.76 -28.74
CA ALA A 99 -20.88 17.96 -30.08
C ALA A 99 -21.26 16.80 -31.04
N LEU A 100 -21.22 15.55 -30.57
CA LEU A 100 -21.64 14.41 -31.37
C LEU A 100 -23.16 14.41 -31.61
N GLN A 101 -23.96 14.78 -30.61
CA GLN A 101 -25.42 14.88 -30.75
C GLN A 101 -25.82 16.00 -31.73
N THR A 102 -25.13 17.13 -31.73
CA THR A 102 -25.38 18.21 -32.70
C THR A 102 -24.94 17.81 -34.10
N ALA A 103 -23.84 17.06 -34.25
CA ALA A 103 -23.40 16.51 -35.52
C ALA A 103 -24.39 15.49 -36.10
N VAL A 104 -25.03 14.66 -35.26
CA VAL A 104 -26.01 13.66 -35.68
C VAL A 104 -27.41 14.26 -35.90
N LYS A 105 -27.78 15.32 -35.18
CA LYS A 105 -29.06 16.03 -35.37
C LYS A 105 -29.09 16.99 -36.55
N LYS A 106 -27.93 17.40 -37.09
CA LYS A 106 -27.89 18.19 -38.33
C LYS A 106 -28.34 17.29 -39.48
N PRO A 107 -29.53 17.49 -40.09
CA PRO A 107 -29.87 16.75 -41.28
C PRO A 107 -28.91 17.20 -42.38
N ALA A 108 -28.09 16.28 -42.89
CA ALA A 108 -27.38 16.48 -44.13
C ALA A 108 -28.41 16.47 -45.27
N VAL A 109 -29.12 17.58 -45.46
CA VAL A 109 -29.72 17.88 -46.76
C VAL A 109 -28.60 18.41 -47.63
N ALA A 110 -27.89 17.49 -48.28
CA ALA A 110 -27.10 17.79 -49.46
C ALA A 110 -27.76 17.08 -50.64
N THR A 111 -28.87 17.65 -51.09
CA THR A 111 -29.30 17.49 -52.48
C THR A 111 -28.43 18.42 -53.31
N GLY A 112 -27.66 17.86 -54.24
CA GLY A 112 -26.93 18.63 -55.26
C GLY A 112 -25.43 18.67 -55.04
N GLY A 113 -24.69 18.19 -56.04
CA GLY A 113 -23.30 17.82 -55.95
C GLY A 113 -22.33 18.97 -55.67
N THR A 114 -21.25 18.63 -54.98
CA THR A 114 -19.91 18.92 -55.51
C THR A 114 -18.93 17.94 -54.88
N LYS A 115 -18.23 17.26 -55.78
CA LYS A 115 -17.11 16.36 -55.56
C LYS A 115 -16.06 17.06 -54.67
N ALA A 116 -16.10 16.81 -53.37
CA ALA A 116 -15.03 17.23 -52.45
C ALA A 116 -13.99 16.11 -52.39
N THR A 117 -12.91 16.33 -53.14
CA THR A 117 -11.69 15.52 -53.18
C THR A 117 -11.02 15.47 -51.81
N VAL A 118 -10.99 14.28 -51.21
CA VAL A 118 -10.12 13.97 -50.08
C VAL A 118 -8.78 13.51 -50.66
N THR A 119 -7.79 14.40 -50.70
CA THR A 119 -6.42 14.03 -51.05
C THR A 119 -5.67 13.69 -49.76
N ALA A 120 -5.46 12.39 -49.52
CA ALA A 120 -4.39 11.91 -48.68
C ALA A 120 -3.89 10.55 -49.21
N GLY A 121 -2.61 10.48 -49.59
CA GLY A 121 -1.85 9.24 -49.82
C GLY A 121 -2.25 8.39 -51.04
N ALA A 122 -1.35 7.57 -51.57
CA ALA A 122 -1.46 6.86 -52.85
C ALA A 122 -2.85 6.24 -53.13
N GLY A 123 -3.39 6.46 -54.34
CA GLY A 123 -4.69 5.92 -54.79
C GLY A 123 -4.69 4.43 -55.07
N GLU A 124 -3.84 3.69 -54.36
CA GLU A 124 -3.63 2.27 -54.51
C GLU A 124 -3.65 1.62 -53.13
N TYR A 125 -4.42 0.55 -53.00
CA TYR A 125 -4.46 -0.31 -51.83
C TYR A 125 -3.76 -1.63 -52.18
N ILE A 126 -2.77 -2.02 -51.39
CA ILE A 126 -2.09 -3.31 -51.54
C ILE A 126 -2.85 -4.32 -50.68
N VAL A 127 -3.42 -5.32 -51.33
CA VAL A 127 -4.23 -6.36 -50.70
C VAL A 127 -3.39 -7.17 -49.71
N ALA A 128 -3.81 -7.25 -48.46
CA ALA A 128 -3.17 -8.07 -47.44
C ALA A 128 -3.86 -9.44 -47.30
N LYS A 129 -3.22 -10.37 -46.58
CA LYS A 129 -3.79 -11.69 -46.28
C LYS A 129 -5.12 -11.52 -45.53
N GLY A 130 -6.19 -12.10 -46.08
CA GLY A 130 -7.52 -12.07 -45.47
C GLY A 130 -8.36 -10.85 -45.81
N ASP A 131 -7.87 -9.92 -46.64
CA ASP A 131 -8.71 -8.87 -47.18
C ASP A 131 -9.72 -9.41 -48.21
N THR A 132 -10.90 -8.81 -48.21
CA THR A 132 -11.93 -9.03 -49.23
C THR A 132 -12.25 -7.70 -49.90
N LEU A 133 -12.74 -7.74 -51.14
CA LEU A 133 -13.05 -6.52 -51.90
C LEU A 133 -14.03 -5.60 -51.13
N GLY A 134 -15.02 -6.19 -50.45
CA GLY A 134 -15.94 -5.45 -49.58
C GLY A 134 -15.32 -4.92 -48.29
N GLY A 135 -14.38 -5.66 -47.68
CA GLY A 135 -13.61 -5.20 -46.52
C GLY A 135 -12.72 -4.02 -46.86
N ILE A 136 -12.05 -4.05 -48.02
CA ILE A 136 -11.22 -2.96 -48.53
C ILE A 136 -12.09 -1.74 -48.85
N ALA A 137 -13.22 -1.95 -49.53
CA ALA A 137 -14.18 -0.88 -49.82
C ALA A 137 -14.60 -0.14 -48.54
N LYS A 138 -14.95 -0.88 -47.48
CA LYS A 138 -15.28 -0.30 -46.16
C LYS A 138 -14.09 0.43 -45.51
N LYS A 139 -12.88 -0.15 -45.55
CA LYS A 139 -11.66 0.48 -45.00
C LYS A 139 -11.33 1.81 -45.69
N VAL A 140 -11.61 1.91 -46.98
CA VAL A 140 -11.33 3.11 -47.79
C VAL A 140 -12.55 4.04 -47.91
N GLY A 141 -13.68 3.68 -47.31
CA GLY A 141 -14.91 4.47 -47.35
C GLY A 141 -15.57 4.53 -48.74
N LEU A 142 -15.27 3.58 -49.62
CA LEU A 142 -15.88 3.46 -50.94
C LEU A 142 -16.97 2.38 -50.95
N SER A 143 -17.97 2.56 -51.82
CA SER A 143 -18.93 1.49 -52.11
C SER A 143 -18.26 0.38 -52.92
N LEU A 144 -18.69 -0.87 -52.69
CA LEU A 144 -18.22 -2.04 -53.44
C LEU A 144 -18.27 -1.82 -54.97
N LYS A 145 -19.37 -1.23 -55.43
CA LYS A 145 -19.59 -0.89 -56.84
C LYS A 145 -18.52 0.06 -57.38
N VAL A 146 -18.15 1.09 -56.61
CA VAL A 146 -17.14 2.09 -57.01
C VAL A 146 -15.76 1.45 -57.14
N ILE A 147 -15.38 0.58 -56.20
CA ILE A 147 -14.12 -0.16 -56.27
C ILE A 147 -14.10 -1.10 -57.50
N GLN A 148 -15.22 -1.76 -57.81
CA GLN A 148 -15.33 -2.63 -58.98
C GLN A 148 -15.23 -1.85 -60.29
N GLU A 149 -15.85 -0.66 -60.35
CA GLU A 149 -15.77 0.24 -61.52
C GLU A 149 -14.35 0.78 -61.73
N LEU A 150 -13.62 1.09 -60.65
CA LEU A 150 -12.21 1.52 -60.72
C LEU A 150 -11.26 0.40 -61.14
N ASN A 151 -11.65 -0.86 -60.94
CA ASN A 151 -10.81 -2.03 -61.16
C ASN A 151 -11.53 -3.08 -62.02
N PRO A 152 -11.86 -2.74 -63.29
CA PRO A 152 -12.50 -3.68 -64.20
C PRO A 152 -11.58 -4.88 -64.43
N GLY A 153 -12.07 -6.08 -64.11
CA GLY A 153 -11.31 -7.33 -64.21
C GLY A 153 -10.77 -7.88 -62.88
N VAL A 154 -10.86 -7.14 -61.78
CA VAL A 154 -10.56 -7.68 -60.45
C VAL A 154 -11.73 -8.53 -59.98
N ASN A 155 -11.49 -9.83 -59.82
CA ASN A 155 -12.48 -10.76 -59.31
C ASN A 155 -12.35 -10.85 -57.78
N ALA A 156 -13.43 -10.52 -57.06
CA ALA A 156 -13.46 -10.56 -55.59
C ALA A 156 -13.11 -11.94 -54.99
N ASN A 157 -13.36 -13.02 -55.74
CA ASN A 157 -13.06 -14.39 -55.32
C ASN A 157 -11.65 -14.86 -55.68
N LYS A 158 -10.88 -14.07 -56.44
CA LYS A 158 -9.53 -14.40 -56.90
C LYS A 158 -8.56 -13.25 -56.65
N MET A 159 -8.68 -12.59 -55.50
CA MET A 159 -7.76 -11.53 -55.12
C MET A 159 -6.44 -12.13 -54.61
N GLN A 160 -5.32 -11.55 -55.05
CA GLN A 160 -3.99 -11.99 -54.65
C GLN A 160 -3.39 -11.07 -53.59
N ILE A 161 -2.68 -11.63 -52.63
CA ILE A 161 -1.93 -10.85 -51.64
C ILE A 161 -0.83 -10.07 -52.38
N GLY A 162 -0.68 -8.79 -52.07
CA GLY A 162 0.23 -7.88 -52.78
C GLY A 162 -0.37 -7.25 -54.04
N GLN A 163 -1.58 -7.66 -54.45
CA GLN A 163 -2.27 -7.05 -55.58
C GLN A 163 -2.60 -5.58 -55.28
N LYS A 164 -2.34 -4.69 -56.24
CA LYS A 164 -2.67 -3.27 -56.15
C LYS A 164 -4.09 -3.04 -56.65
N LEU A 165 -4.90 -2.37 -55.84
CA LEU A 165 -6.28 -2.02 -56.14
C LEU A 165 -6.42 -0.50 -56.17
N LYS A 166 -6.99 0.05 -57.24
CA LYS A 166 -7.27 1.49 -57.34
C LYS A 166 -8.40 1.88 -56.40
N THR A 167 -8.21 2.95 -55.64
CA THR A 167 -9.15 3.37 -54.58
C THR A 167 -9.56 4.84 -54.67
N LYS A 168 -9.24 5.55 -55.76
CA LYS A 168 -9.73 6.89 -56.07
C LYS A 168 -9.55 7.22 -57.55
#